data_AF-C5M138-F1
#
_entry.id   AF-C5M138-F1
#
_cell.length_a   1.000
_cell.length_b   1.000
_cell.length_c   1.000
_cell.angle_alpha   90.00
_cell.angle_beta   90.00
_cell.angle_gamma   90.00
#
_symmetry.space_group_name_H-M   'P 1'
#
loop_
_entity.id
_entity.type
_entity.pdbx_description
1 polymer ?
#
loop_
_entity_poly.entity_id
_entity_poly.type
_entity_poly.pdbx_seq_one_letter_code
_entity_poly.pdbx_strand_id
1 'polypeptide(L)'
;MSRQPYPEYITREEAEAGLADGSLISGLLQVVQQTPNDAFLRVKPDRTRDIDDKDNVDILIKGKFDRNRALHGDEVVVRLKPSDQWVSKTSGMQLRIAPEFKDFGNKKGPARGRSSSISSSDEDDLVPTRADIKRLAKCEGRGEDAAVANDSSEESDVSGESTASVCYRTAVVVYVLKRSWMGHPFVCTLEANKTGGGNNGDPLDGAIDEDPLITMVQPGDKFIRAKPMNRRLPWMLIQVNDVVSRILHVPGPLNGRMMIPVQLMKWGTNSVLPLGKLAGKPFGCAGDLAAETAACLEEANLEHHAADFSREIYQEVDRMVADAETEYRREMRPGSSRRDLTKKRIFTVDPATARDLDDAISIDVVDEHTVEVGVHIADVAHYVKQGSAVDQEAQKRCTSVYLCHRMFPMLPEGLCAKLCSLNPAEHKLTFTASFRINVDTGRIIGVDDGKDVCGL
;
A
#
# COMPACT_ATOMS: atom_id res chain seq x y z
N MET A 1 21.75 -28.53 -15.20
CA MET A 1 21.00 -27.53 -16.00
C MET A 1 21.77 -26.22 -15.96
N SER A 2 22.28 -25.75 -17.10
CA SER A 2 23.00 -24.47 -17.18
C SER A 2 22.06 -23.34 -16.73
N ARG A 3 22.51 -22.51 -15.78
CA ARG A 3 21.72 -21.37 -15.30
C ARG A 3 21.82 -20.28 -16.36
N GLN A 4 20.75 -20.06 -17.13
CA GLN A 4 20.67 -18.95 -18.07
C GLN A 4 20.79 -17.62 -17.29
N PRO A 5 21.75 -16.75 -17.63
CA PRO A 5 21.87 -15.45 -16.98
C PRO A 5 20.68 -14.56 -17.34
N TYR A 6 20.35 -13.62 -16.46
CA TYR A 6 19.38 -12.59 -16.78
C TYR A 6 19.95 -11.63 -17.86
N PRO A 7 19.08 -11.05 -18.71
CA PRO A 7 19.49 -10.00 -19.64
C PRO A 7 20.09 -8.79 -18.91
N GLU A 8 21.12 -8.19 -19.48
CA GLU A 8 21.58 -6.87 -19.03
C GLU A 8 20.50 -5.82 -19.31
N TYR A 9 20.48 -4.76 -18.49
CA TYR A 9 19.60 -3.62 -18.77
C TYR A 9 20.20 -2.77 -19.89
N ILE A 10 19.31 -2.11 -20.64
CA ILE A 10 19.72 -1.06 -21.60
C ILE A 10 20.35 0.13 -20.85
N THR A 11 21.01 1.04 -21.56
CA THR A 11 21.53 2.25 -20.91
C THR A 11 20.39 3.20 -20.54
N ARG A 12 20.69 4.18 -19.67
CA ARG A 12 19.71 5.19 -19.28
C ARG A 12 19.29 6.04 -20.48
N GLU A 13 20.24 6.38 -21.34
CA GLU A 13 20.02 7.18 -22.55
C GLU A 13 19.13 6.45 -23.55
N GLU A 14 19.35 5.15 -23.74
CA GLU A 14 18.49 4.30 -24.58
C GLU A 14 17.08 4.18 -24.01
N ALA A 15 16.94 4.07 -22.69
CA ALA A 15 15.65 4.03 -22.02
C ALA A 15 14.90 5.38 -22.18
N GLU A 16 15.58 6.51 -22.01
CA GLU A 16 15.00 7.85 -22.17
C GLU A 16 14.61 8.11 -23.63
N ALA A 17 15.45 7.73 -24.59
CA ALA A 17 15.14 7.85 -26.02
C ALA A 17 13.93 6.99 -26.42
N GLY A 18 13.87 5.73 -25.95
CA GLY A 18 12.75 4.84 -26.23
C GLY A 18 11.44 5.24 -25.54
N LEU A 19 11.51 5.96 -24.42
CA LEU A 19 10.33 6.56 -23.80
C LEU A 19 9.86 7.80 -24.59
N ALA A 20 10.79 8.59 -25.13
CA ALA A 20 10.47 9.79 -25.90
C ALA A 20 9.86 9.46 -27.28
N ASP A 21 10.35 8.42 -27.96
CA ASP A 21 9.82 7.98 -29.25
C ASP A 21 8.56 7.08 -29.14
N GLY A 22 8.22 6.65 -27.91
CA GLY A 22 7.07 5.81 -27.60
C GLY A 22 7.25 4.32 -27.90
N SER A 23 8.47 3.87 -28.22
CA SER A 23 8.80 2.45 -28.41
C SER A 23 8.87 1.67 -27.10
N LEU A 24 9.08 2.36 -25.97
CA LEU A 24 9.10 1.83 -24.62
C LEU A 24 7.99 2.44 -23.76
N ILE A 25 7.61 1.72 -22.70
CA ILE A 25 6.55 2.14 -21.77
C ILE A 25 7.11 2.11 -20.35
N SER A 26 6.89 3.17 -19.58
CA SER A 26 7.23 3.21 -18.16
C SER A 26 6.01 3.01 -17.27
N GLY A 27 6.19 2.37 -16.11
CA GLY A 27 5.13 2.22 -15.13
C GLY A 27 5.61 1.63 -13.81
N LEU A 28 4.67 1.46 -12.89
CA LEU A 28 4.90 0.82 -11.60
C LEU A 28 4.72 -0.69 -11.71
N LEU A 29 5.73 -1.45 -11.29
CA LEU A 29 5.69 -2.91 -11.34
C LEU A 29 4.96 -3.49 -10.12
N GLN A 30 3.88 -4.23 -10.36
CA GLN A 30 3.09 -4.90 -9.32
C GLN A 30 3.24 -6.44 -9.43
N VAL A 31 4.15 -7.00 -8.64
CA VAL A 31 4.33 -8.46 -8.55
C VAL A 31 3.12 -9.14 -7.92
N VAL A 32 2.67 -10.24 -8.53
CA VAL A 32 1.56 -11.06 -8.04
C VAL A 32 2.02 -11.92 -6.86
N GLN A 33 1.28 -11.90 -5.75
CA GLN A 33 1.71 -12.57 -4.52
C GLN A 33 1.66 -14.10 -4.60
N GLN A 34 0.69 -14.66 -5.33
CA GLN A 34 0.51 -16.11 -5.50
C GLN A 34 1.52 -16.69 -6.50
N THR A 35 1.88 -15.90 -7.51
CA THR A 35 2.86 -16.25 -8.55
C THR A 35 3.94 -15.18 -8.60
N PRO A 36 4.90 -15.17 -7.66
CA PRO A 36 5.88 -14.08 -7.52
C PRO A 36 6.89 -14.01 -8.66
N ASN A 37 6.74 -14.79 -9.73
CA ASN A 37 7.48 -14.62 -10.97
C ASN A 37 6.74 -13.72 -11.97
N ASP A 38 5.42 -13.59 -11.83
CA ASP A 38 4.58 -12.78 -12.70
C ASP A 38 4.28 -11.42 -12.04
N ALA A 39 4.12 -10.41 -12.88
CA ALA A 39 3.80 -9.06 -12.44
C ALA A 39 2.93 -8.36 -13.48
N PHE A 40 2.25 -7.29 -13.05
CA PHE A 40 1.58 -6.36 -13.94
C PHE A 40 2.30 -5.02 -13.92
N LEU A 41 2.30 -4.34 -15.05
CA LEU A 41 2.76 -2.96 -15.14
C LEU A 41 1.54 -2.05 -15.11
N ARG A 42 1.47 -1.21 -14.07
CA ARG A 42 0.51 -0.12 -14.00
C ARG A 42 1.13 1.11 -14.66
N VAL A 43 0.66 1.42 -15.86
CA VAL A 43 1.15 2.58 -16.62
C VAL A 43 0.74 3.85 -15.89
N LYS A 44 1.66 4.80 -15.76
CA LYS A 44 1.32 6.11 -15.18
C LYS A 44 0.39 6.84 -16.18
N PRO A 45 -0.76 7.37 -15.74
CA PRO A 45 -1.59 8.19 -16.62
C PRO A 45 -0.78 9.42 -17.03
N ASP A 46 -0.53 9.55 -18.33
CA ASP A 46 0.10 10.74 -18.90
C ASP A 46 -0.91 11.89 -18.80
N ARG A 47 -0.58 12.95 -18.06
CA ARG A 47 -1.46 14.12 -17.87
C ARG A 47 -1.78 14.86 -19.18
N THR A 48 -1.12 14.51 -20.29
CA THR A 48 -1.30 15.13 -21.60
C THR A 48 -2.12 14.30 -22.59
N ARG A 49 -2.46 13.05 -22.26
CA ARG A 49 -3.27 12.18 -23.12
C ARG A 49 -4.57 11.83 -22.42
N ASP A 50 -5.70 12.20 -23.03
CA ASP A 50 -7.01 11.66 -22.68
C ASP A 50 -7.02 10.16 -23.03
N ILE A 51 -6.49 9.34 -22.13
CA ILE A 51 -6.52 7.89 -22.26
C ILE A 51 -7.90 7.46 -21.77
N ASP A 52 -8.78 7.11 -22.71
CA ASP A 52 -10.04 6.44 -22.41
C ASP A 52 -9.76 5.27 -21.45
N ASP A 53 -10.57 5.14 -20.38
CA ASP A 53 -10.47 4.10 -19.34
C ASP A 53 -10.39 2.65 -19.91
N LYS A 54 -10.73 2.46 -21.18
CA LYS A 54 -10.67 1.18 -21.90
C LYS A 54 -9.25 0.76 -22.35
N ASP A 55 -8.30 1.69 -22.44
CA ASP A 55 -6.90 1.41 -22.78
C ASP A 55 -6.01 1.19 -21.54
N ASN A 56 -6.58 1.34 -20.33
CA ASN A 56 -5.92 1.07 -19.06
C ASN A 56 -5.88 -0.45 -18.75
N VAL A 57 -5.47 -1.25 -19.74
CA VAL A 57 -5.30 -2.69 -19.58
C VAL A 57 -3.89 -2.94 -19.05
N ASP A 58 -3.79 -3.43 -17.82
CA ASP A 58 -2.53 -3.80 -17.18
C ASP A 58 -1.69 -4.72 -18.10
N ILE A 59 -0.45 -4.31 -18.38
CA ILE A 59 0.48 -5.08 -19.22
C ILE A 59 1.07 -6.20 -18.36
N LEU A 60 1.00 -7.44 -18.84
CA LEU A 60 1.51 -8.61 -18.13
C LEU A 60 3.02 -8.79 -18.35
N ILE A 61 3.76 -8.95 -17.27
CA ILE A 61 5.15 -9.36 -17.25
C ILE A 61 5.20 -10.81 -16.78
N LYS A 62 5.47 -11.75 -17.69
CA LYS A 62 5.28 -13.17 -17.44
C LYS A 62 6.60 -13.87 -17.11
N GLY A 63 6.74 -14.32 -15.87
CA GLY A 63 7.90 -15.08 -15.44
C GLY A 63 9.12 -14.24 -15.07
N LYS A 64 10.06 -14.91 -14.39
CA LYS A 64 11.22 -14.27 -13.77
C LYS A 64 12.16 -13.54 -14.76
N PHE A 65 12.31 -14.07 -15.98
CA PHE A 65 13.22 -13.51 -16.98
C PHE A 65 12.64 -12.26 -17.62
N ASP A 66 11.34 -12.24 -17.93
CA ASP A 66 10.65 -11.05 -18.41
C ASP A 66 10.64 -9.94 -17.34
N ARG A 67 10.48 -10.32 -16.07
CA ARG A 67 10.60 -9.38 -14.94
C ARG A 67 12.00 -8.81 -14.76
N ASN A 68 13.00 -9.54 -15.24
CA ASN A 68 14.40 -9.13 -15.32
C ASN A 68 14.91 -8.44 -14.04
N ARG A 69 14.94 -9.14 -12.90
CA ARG A 69 15.46 -8.62 -11.62
C ARG A 69 14.77 -7.35 -11.07
N ALA A 70 13.59 -6.98 -11.59
CA ALA A 70 12.76 -5.94 -11.00
C ALA A 70 11.91 -6.49 -9.84
N LEU A 71 11.65 -5.65 -8.84
CA LEU A 71 10.91 -5.98 -7.63
C LEU A 71 9.58 -5.23 -7.56
N HIS A 72 8.70 -5.68 -6.68
CA HIS A 72 7.43 -5.02 -6.43
C HIS A 72 7.63 -3.54 -6.03
N GLY A 73 6.87 -2.65 -6.66
CA GLY A 73 6.97 -1.21 -6.47
C GLY A 73 8.09 -0.52 -7.24
N ASP A 74 8.97 -1.26 -7.94
CA ASP A 74 9.98 -0.63 -8.81
C ASP A 74 9.28 0.16 -9.93
N GLU A 75 9.82 1.32 -10.26
CA GLU A 75 9.46 2.04 -11.48
C GLU A 75 10.34 1.52 -12.62
N VAL A 76 9.72 0.88 -13.60
CA VAL A 76 10.41 0.13 -14.65
C VAL A 76 10.06 0.64 -16.04
N VAL A 77 10.97 0.39 -16.97
CA VAL A 77 10.73 0.55 -18.41
C VAL A 77 10.61 -0.82 -19.04
N VAL A 78 9.57 -1.00 -19.84
CA VAL A 78 9.27 -2.26 -20.52
C VAL A 78 9.24 -2.10 -22.03
N ARG A 79 9.55 -3.19 -22.73
CA ARG A 79 9.34 -3.35 -24.16
C ARG A 79 8.22 -4.35 -24.39
N LEU A 80 7.19 -3.95 -25.14
CA LEU A 80 6.12 -4.86 -25.54
C LEU A 80 6.69 -6.01 -26.39
N LYS A 81 6.23 -7.22 -26.11
CA LYS A 81 6.49 -8.37 -26.98
C LYS A 81 5.61 -8.27 -28.24
N PRO A 82 6.01 -8.92 -29.35
CA PRO A 82 5.15 -8.98 -30.52
C PRO A 82 3.84 -9.72 -30.18
N SER A 83 2.79 -9.43 -30.95
CA SER A 83 1.42 -9.83 -30.62
C SER A 83 1.18 -11.35 -30.61
N ASP A 84 2.04 -12.11 -31.28
CA ASP A 84 2.07 -13.58 -31.27
C ASP A 84 2.46 -14.17 -29.90
N GLN A 85 3.14 -13.38 -29.06
CA GLN A 85 3.57 -13.76 -27.71
C GLN A 85 2.65 -13.22 -26.61
N TRP A 86 1.54 -12.57 -26.98
CA TRP A 86 0.54 -12.13 -26.03
C TRP A 86 -0.25 -13.32 -25.48
N VAL A 87 -0.69 -13.22 -24.24
CA VAL A 87 -1.29 -14.34 -23.52
C VAL A 87 -2.80 -14.15 -23.47
N SER A 88 -3.52 -15.01 -24.18
CA SER A 88 -4.98 -15.14 -24.05
C SER A 88 -5.31 -16.10 -22.92
N LYS A 89 -6.26 -15.73 -22.04
CA LYS A 89 -6.74 -16.64 -20.99
C LYS A 89 -8.10 -17.24 -21.35
N THR A 90 -8.21 -18.55 -21.21
CA THR A 90 -9.48 -19.28 -21.07
C THR A 90 -9.91 -19.24 -19.60
N SER A 91 -11.19 -19.00 -19.34
CA SER A 91 -11.80 -18.76 -18.02
C SER A 91 -11.40 -19.80 -16.98
N GLY A 92 -10.59 -19.41 -15.98
CA GLY A 92 -10.23 -20.28 -14.85
C GLY A 92 -9.09 -19.77 -13.95
N MET A 93 -8.12 -19.02 -14.48
CA MET A 93 -7.02 -18.43 -13.68
C MET A 93 -7.11 -16.91 -13.65
N GLN A 94 -7.88 -16.37 -12.71
CA GLN A 94 -7.82 -14.94 -12.42
C GLN A 94 -6.55 -14.67 -11.60
N LEU A 95 -5.50 -14.13 -12.24
CA LEU A 95 -4.34 -13.60 -11.53
C LEU A 95 -4.83 -12.31 -10.89
N ARG A 96 -5.35 -12.40 -9.67
CA ARG A 96 -5.79 -11.23 -8.92
C ARG A 96 -4.56 -10.58 -8.32
N ILE A 97 -4.29 -9.34 -8.68
CA ILE A 97 -3.51 -8.46 -7.81
C ILE A 97 -4.35 -8.37 -6.52
N ALA A 98 -3.80 -8.78 -5.39
CA ALA A 98 -4.46 -8.55 -4.11
C ALA A 98 -4.73 -7.04 -4.03
N PRO A 99 -5.99 -6.59 -3.86
CA PRO A 99 -6.26 -5.16 -3.80
C PRO A 99 -5.43 -4.59 -2.66
N GLU A 100 -4.50 -3.70 -3.00
CA GLU A 100 -3.94 -2.79 -2.01
C GLU A 100 -5.08 -1.92 -1.51
N PHE A 101 -5.04 -1.63 -0.21
CA PHE A 101 -6.02 -0.82 0.52
C PHE A 101 -6.60 0.27 -0.39
N LYS A 102 -7.92 0.21 -0.61
CA LYS A 102 -8.62 1.28 -1.33
C LYS A 102 -8.40 2.56 -0.53
N ASP A 103 -7.74 3.51 -1.16
CA ASP A 103 -7.78 4.90 -0.76
C ASP A 103 -9.26 5.30 -0.64
N PHE A 104 -9.74 5.56 0.58
CA PHE A 104 -11.09 6.07 0.82
C PHE A 104 -11.10 7.56 0.48
N GLY A 105 -10.87 7.85 -0.80
CA GLY A 105 -10.80 9.19 -1.35
C GLY A 105 -11.79 9.34 -2.50
N ASN A 106 -12.88 10.07 -2.21
CA ASN A 106 -13.73 10.75 -3.17
C ASN A 106 -14.83 9.93 -3.90
N LYS A 107 -15.92 9.64 -3.17
CA LYS A 107 -17.23 9.43 -3.81
C LYS A 107 -17.72 10.77 -4.39
N LYS A 108 -17.55 10.97 -5.71
CA LYS A 108 -18.28 12.03 -6.42
C LYS A 108 -19.78 11.72 -6.40
N GLY A 109 -20.57 12.69 -5.96
CA GLY A 109 -22.03 12.65 -5.89
C GLY A 109 -22.71 12.53 -7.26
N PRO A 110 -24.04 12.33 -7.28
CA PRO A 110 -24.77 11.92 -8.48
C PRO A 110 -24.89 13.06 -9.49
N ALA A 111 -24.57 12.75 -10.75
CA ALA A 111 -24.75 13.65 -11.88
C ALA A 111 -26.23 13.87 -12.19
N ARG A 112 -26.60 15.16 -12.34
CA ARG A 112 -27.92 15.68 -12.69
C ARG A 112 -28.34 15.26 -14.10
N GLY A 113 -29.66 15.16 -14.26
CA GLY A 113 -30.36 14.68 -15.45
C GLY A 113 -30.18 15.53 -16.73
N ARG A 114 -30.34 14.81 -17.84
CA ARG A 114 -30.35 15.29 -19.22
C ARG A 114 -31.54 16.22 -19.48
N SER A 115 -31.28 17.28 -20.25
CA SER A 115 -32.29 17.91 -21.10
C SER A 115 -31.74 18.07 -22.51
N SER A 116 -32.63 17.88 -23.47
CA SER A 116 -32.47 17.79 -24.91
C SER A 116 -32.57 19.14 -25.60
N SER A 117 -31.84 19.35 -26.69
CA SER A 117 -32.32 20.13 -27.85
C SER A 117 -31.47 19.87 -29.10
N ILE A 118 -32.13 20.01 -30.24
CA ILE A 118 -31.80 19.61 -31.62
C ILE A 118 -31.53 20.86 -32.47
N SER A 119 -30.91 20.65 -33.66
CA SER A 119 -30.83 21.49 -34.89
C SER A 119 -29.50 22.27 -35.06
N SER A 120 -28.89 22.43 -36.25
CA SER A 120 -29.10 21.96 -37.64
C SER A 120 -27.94 22.49 -38.54
N SER A 121 -27.62 21.79 -39.66
CA SER A 121 -27.10 22.26 -41.00
C SER A 121 -25.88 23.22 -41.10
N ASP A 122 -24.92 23.18 -42.04
CA ASP A 122 -24.62 22.43 -43.28
C ASP A 122 -23.18 22.81 -43.74
N GLU A 123 -22.49 21.88 -44.43
CA GLU A 123 -21.47 22.00 -45.52
C GLU A 123 -20.22 22.90 -45.39
N ASP A 124 -19.05 22.64 -46.00
CA ASP A 124 -18.30 21.49 -46.53
C ASP A 124 -16.87 22.08 -46.78
N ASP A 125 -15.78 21.38 -46.47
CA ASP A 125 -14.54 21.44 -47.26
C ASP A 125 -13.50 20.40 -46.83
N LEU A 126 -12.91 19.78 -47.84
CA LEU A 126 -12.33 18.44 -47.87
C LEU A 126 -10.85 18.37 -47.41
N VAL A 127 -10.56 17.57 -46.39
CA VAL A 127 -9.22 16.95 -46.16
C VAL A 127 -9.43 15.53 -45.60
N PRO A 128 -8.71 14.48 -46.08
CA PRO A 128 -9.04 13.08 -45.77
C PRO A 128 -8.92 12.73 -44.28
N THR A 129 -9.91 12.03 -43.71
CA THR A 129 -9.96 11.66 -42.29
C THR A 129 -9.74 10.17 -42.05
N ARG A 130 -9.36 9.83 -40.81
CA ARG A 130 -8.93 8.53 -40.24
C ARG A 130 -9.91 7.34 -40.44
N ALA A 131 -11.06 7.55 -41.09
CA ALA A 131 -12.00 6.51 -41.48
C ALA A 131 -11.49 5.66 -42.66
N ASP A 132 -10.62 6.21 -43.51
CA ASP A 132 -10.01 5.48 -44.63
C ASP A 132 -8.95 4.47 -44.17
N ILE A 133 -8.39 4.65 -42.97
CA ILE A 133 -7.45 3.70 -42.34
C ILE A 133 -8.22 2.56 -41.63
N LYS A 134 -9.51 2.75 -41.30
CA LYS A 134 -10.34 1.74 -40.62
C LYS A 134 -10.90 0.64 -41.53
N ARG A 135 -10.65 0.68 -42.85
CA ARG A 135 -11.06 -0.39 -43.78
C ARG A 135 -9.98 -1.43 -44.09
N LEU A 136 -8.80 -1.35 -43.46
CA LEU A 136 -7.72 -2.34 -43.61
C LEU A 136 -7.61 -3.36 -42.46
N ALA A 137 -8.56 -3.37 -41.52
CA ALA A 137 -8.56 -4.27 -40.36
C ALA A 137 -9.87 -5.06 -40.20
N LYS A 138 -10.48 -5.50 -41.31
CA LYS A 138 -11.64 -6.41 -41.26
C LYS A 138 -11.51 -7.51 -42.33
N CYS A 139 -11.14 -8.69 -41.85
CA CYS A 139 -11.40 -10.02 -42.41
C CYS A 139 -10.96 -10.29 -43.87
N GLU A 140 -9.80 -10.94 -44.04
CA GLU A 140 -9.65 -11.96 -45.09
C GLU A 140 -8.93 -13.19 -44.54
N GLY A 141 -9.51 -14.35 -44.85
CA GLY A 141 -9.08 -15.67 -44.38
C GLY A 141 -10.18 -16.71 -44.56
N ARG A 142 -10.88 -16.68 -45.71
CA ARG A 142 -11.62 -17.84 -46.24
C ARG A 142 -10.63 -18.67 -47.05
N GLY A 143 -10.52 -19.95 -46.72
CA GLY A 143 -9.90 -20.98 -47.54
C GLY A 143 -10.62 -22.29 -47.24
N GLU A 144 -11.42 -22.73 -48.21
CA GLU A 144 -12.08 -24.03 -48.27
C GLU A 144 -11.06 -25.13 -48.59
N ASP A 145 -11.19 -26.31 -47.99
CA ASP A 145 -11.19 -27.59 -48.71
C ASP A 145 -11.62 -28.75 -47.80
N ALA A 146 -12.17 -29.79 -48.44
CA ALA A 146 -13.25 -30.65 -47.94
C ALA A 146 -12.84 -32.04 -47.38
N ALA A 147 -13.81 -32.65 -46.66
CA ALA A 147 -14.21 -34.08 -46.60
C ALA A 147 -14.18 -34.73 -45.20
N VAL A 148 -15.09 -35.62 -44.73
CA VAL A 148 -16.41 -36.16 -45.11
C VAL A 148 -16.99 -36.83 -43.84
N ALA A 149 -18.30 -36.67 -43.61
CA ALA A 149 -19.29 -37.47 -42.85
C ALA A 149 -18.95 -38.18 -41.52
N ASN A 150 -19.72 -37.88 -40.45
CA ASN A 150 -20.90 -38.69 -40.13
C ASN A 150 -21.88 -38.02 -39.15
N ASP A 151 -23.13 -38.45 -39.33
CA ASP A 151 -24.41 -38.04 -38.78
C ASP A 151 -24.65 -38.49 -37.32
N SER A 152 -25.16 -37.60 -36.46
CA SER A 152 -26.31 -37.90 -35.58
C SER A 152 -26.74 -36.65 -34.79
N SER A 153 -28.00 -36.29 -35.01
CA SER A 153 -28.79 -35.25 -34.38
C SER A 153 -29.02 -35.47 -32.88
N GLU A 154 -28.69 -34.49 -32.04
CA GLU A 154 -29.44 -34.16 -30.82
C GLU A 154 -29.39 -32.63 -30.60
N GLU A 155 -30.54 -31.97 -30.80
CA GLU A 155 -30.74 -30.58 -30.39
C GLU A 155 -30.77 -30.52 -28.85
N SER A 156 -29.86 -29.75 -28.27
CA SER A 156 -30.03 -29.21 -26.92
C SER A 156 -29.65 -27.74 -26.92
N ASP A 157 -30.57 -26.91 -26.42
CA ASP A 157 -30.44 -25.46 -26.31
C ASP A 157 -29.19 -25.07 -25.52
N VAL A 158 -28.16 -24.60 -26.23
CA VAL A 158 -26.99 -23.96 -25.62
C VAL A 158 -27.20 -22.45 -25.64
N SER A 159 -27.69 -21.91 -24.52
CA SER A 159 -27.53 -20.49 -24.22
C SER A 159 -26.06 -20.21 -23.92
N GLY A 160 -25.26 -20.06 -24.96
CA GLY A 160 -23.83 -19.76 -24.88
C GLY A 160 -23.61 -18.31 -24.45
N GLU A 161 -23.34 -18.10 -23.16
CA GLU A 161 -22.62 -16.90 -22.75
C GLU A 161 -21.23 -16.95 -23.40
N SER A 162 -20.99 -16.06 -24.36
CA SER A 162 -19.66 -15.88 -24.95
C SER A 162 -18.70 -15.39 -23.85
N THR A 163 -17.97 -16.32 -23.23
CA THR A 163 -16.92 -15.97 -22.29
C THR A 163 -15.84 -15.17 -23.03
N ALA A 164 -15.76 -13.86 -22.75
CA ALA A 164 -14.79 -12.98 -23.37
C ALA A 164 -13.37 -13.45 -22.99
N SER A 165 -12.61 -13.96 -23.96
CA SER A 165 -11.20 -14.27 -23.80
C SER A 165 -10.43 -12.96 -23.63
N VAL A 166 -9.93 -12.70 -22.42
CA VAL A 166 -9.08 -11.53 -22.17
C VAL A 166 -7.67 -11.87 -22.67
N CYS A 167 -7.21 -11.14 -23.68
CA CYS A 167 -5.84 -11.19 -24.17
C CYS A 167 -4.99 -10.10 -23.48
N TYR A 168 -4.00 -10.53 -22.73
CA TYR A 168 -3.05 -9.63 -22.07
C TYR A 168 -1.86 -9.35 -22.99
N ARG A 169 -1.59 -8.07 -23.23
CA ARG A 169 -0.32 -7.63 -23.81
C ARG A 169 0.81 -8.05 -22.88
N THR A 170 1.83 -8.70 -23.42
CA THR A 170 3.00 -9.12 -22.64
C THR A 170 4.19 -8.22 -22.90
N ALA A 171 5.05 -8.05 -21.91
CA ALA A 171 6.24 -7.23 -22.03
C ALA A 171 7.43 -7.77 -21.22
N VAL A 172 8.61 -7.25 -21.54
CA VAL A 172 9.88 -7.52 -20.83
C VAL A 172 10.38 -6.24 -20.20
N VAL A 173 10.80 -6.31 -18.94
CA VAL A 173 11.51 -5.22 -18.26
C VAL A 173 12.91 -5.09 -18.85
N VAL A 174 13.19 -3.92 -19.43
CA VAL A 174 14.47 -3.61 -20.09
C VAL A 174 15.32 -2.66 -19.25
N TYR A 175 14.71 -1.89 -18.35
CA TYR A 175 15.40 -0.96 -17.46
C TYR A 175 14.60 -0.73 -16.18
N VAL A 176 15.28 -0.29 -15.11
CA VAL A 176 14.63 0.11 -13.85
C VAL A 176 15.02 1.55 -13.52
N LEU A 177 14.05 2.47 -13.63
CA LEU A 177 14.22 3.90 -13.42
C LEU A 177 14.43 4.23 -11.95
N LYS A 178 13.63 3.61 -11.07
CA LYS A 178 13.68 3.83 -9.63
C LYS A 178 13.44 2.52 -8.90
N ARG A 179 14.32 2.21 -7.96
CA ARG A 179 14.17 1.07 -7.06
C ARG A 179 13.34 1.46 -5.85
N SER A 180 12.30 0.70 -5.55
CA SER A 180 11.42 0.95 -4.38
C SER A 180 12.07 0.62 -3.04
N TRP A 181 13.08 -0.25 -3.07
CA TRP A 181 13.66 -0.89 -1.89
C TRP A 181 14.99 -0.29 -1.43
N MET A 182 15.53 0.68 -2.16
CA MET A 182 16.78 1.31 -1.77
C MET A 182 16.57 2.11 -0.47
N GLY A 183 17.23 1.67 0.60
CA GLY A 183 17.20 2.33 1.90
C GLY A 183 16.32 1.65 2.96
N HIS A 184 15.51 0.66 2.57
CA HIS A 184 14.61 -0.05 3.48
C HIS A 184 14.98 -1.54 3.55
N PRO A 185 15.18 -2.10 4.75
CA PRO A 185 15.43 -3.52 4.90
C PRO A 185 14.12 -4.32 4.81
N PHE A 186 14.26 -5.63 4.60
CA PHE A 186 13.15 -6.56 4.59
C PHE A 186 13.25 -7.51 5.77
N VAL A 187 12.12 -7.78 6.43
CA VAL A 187 12.09 -8.79 7.48
C VAL A 187 12.16 -10.17 6.85
N CYS A 188 13.15 -10.94 7.27
CA CYS A 188 13.41 -12.28 6.76
C CYS A 188 13.56 -13.29 7.89
N THR A 189 13.19 -14.53 7.61
CA THR A 189 13.73 -15.69 8.33
C THR A 189 14.96 -16.24 7.62
N LEU A 190 15.77 -17.03 8.32
CA LEU A 190 17.03 -17.55 7.79
C LEU A 190 17.00 -19.07 7.62
N GLU A 191 17.70 -19.58 6.59
CA GLU A 191 17.86 -21.02 6.34
C GLU A 191 19.30 -21.28 5.88
N ALA A 192 19.93 -22.32 6.42
CA ALA A 192 21.23 -22.79 5.95
C ALA A 192 21.15 -23.29 4.49
N ASN A 193 22.30 -23.49 3.84
CA ASN A 193 22.29 -24.15 2.54
C ASN A 193 21.88 -25.60 2.72
N LYS A 194 20.87 -26.06 1.97
CA LYS A 194 20.63 -27.49 1.78
C LYS A 194 21.85 -28.09 1.08
N THR A 195 22.75 -28.72 1.83
CA THR A 195 23.79 -29.57 1.26
C THR A 195 23.08 -30.77 0.64
N GLY A 196 23.40 -31.08 -0.62
CA GLY A 196 22.88 -32.26 -1.30
C GLY A 196 23.44 -33.52 -0.66
N GLY A 197 22.90 -33.94 0.48
CA GLY A 197 23.08 -35.28 1.00
C GLY A 197 22.02 -36.19 0.37
N GLY A 198 22.35 -36.83 -0.74
CA GLY A 198 21.69 -38.08 -1.08
C GLY A 198 22.19 -39.15 -0.12
N ASN A 199 21.29 -39.82 0.60
CA ASN A 199 21.30 -41.27 0.72
C ASN A 199 20.00 -41.79 1.34
N ASN A 200 19.45 -42.80 0.68
CA ASN A 200 18.56 -43.80 1.25
C ASN A 200 19.27 -44.50 2.42
N GLY A 201 19.13 -43.98 3.64
CA GLY A 201 19.55 -44.63 4.87
C GLY A 201 18.32 -44.99 5.69
N ASP A 202 18.18 -46.27 6.03
CA ASP A 202 17.12 -46.80 6.87
C ASP A 202 16.94 -45.99 8.18
N PRO A 203 15.70 -45.77 8.64
CA PRO A 203 15.43 -45.08 9.89
C PRO A 203 15.59 -46.03 11.07
N LEU A 204 16.83 -46.34 11.44
CA LEU A 204 17.17 -47.11 12.63
C LEU A 204 18.48 -46.60 13.23
N ASP A 205 18.43 -45.47 13.94
CA ASP A 205 18.88 -45.38 15.33
C ASP A 205 18.47 -44.02 15.94
N GLY A 206 18.24 -44.00 17.25
CA GLY A 206 17.35 -43.03 17.90
C GLY A 206 17.89 -41.62 18.23
N ALA A 207 16.91 -40.78 18.57
CA ALA A 207 16.94 -39.54 19.37
C ALA A 207 17.66 -38.31 18.78
N ILE A 208 16.89 -37.32 18.30
CA ILE A 208 16.43 -36.13 19.04
C ILE A 208 15.18 -35.60 18.29
N ASP A 209 14.19 -35.08 19.01
CA ASP A 209 13.12 -34.22 18.47
C ASP A 209 13.75 -32.95 17.87
N GLU A 210 14.40 -33.05 16.71
CA GLU A 210 14.98 -31.87 16.06
C GLU A 210 13.85 -31.07 15.42
N ASP A 211 13.56 -29.88 15.97
CA ASP A 211 12.62 -28.93 15.36
C ASP A 211 13.02 -28.75 13.89
N PRO A 212 12.14 -29.07 12.92
CA PRO A 212 12.46 -29.04 11.49
C PRO A 212 12.85 -27.64 10.98
N LEU A 213 12.70 -26.61 11.82
CA LEU A 213 13.08 -25.24 11.54
C LEU A 213 14.51 -24.90 12.00
N ILE A 214 15.21 -25.76 12.74
CA ILE A 214 16.63 -25.58 13.04
C ILE A 214 17.44 -26.17 11.88
N THR A 215 18.25 -25.34 11.24
CA THR A 215 19.14 -25.75 10.14
C THR A 215 20.61 -25.60 10.55
N MET A 216 21.52 -26.40 9.98
CA MET A 216 22.93 -26.38 10.39
C MET A 216 23.80 -25.66 9.37
N VAL A 217 24.46 -24.58 9.77
CA VAL A 217 25.44 -23.86 8.93
C VAL A 217 26.81 -24.52 9.11
N GLN A 218 27.37 -25.02 8.02
CA GLN A 218 28.65 -25.73 8.03
C GLN A 218 29.83 -24.74 7.99
N PRO A 219 31.02 -25.10 8.54
CA PRO A 219 32.20 -24.22 8.50
C PRO A 219 32.65 -23.78 7.10
N GLY A 220 32.31 -24.54 6.05
CA GLY A 220 32.60 -24.20 4.65
C GLY A 220 31.52 -23.39 3.94
N ASP A 221 30.37 -23.13 4.58
CA ASP A 221 29.27 -22.39 3.95
C ASP A 221 29.65 -20.92 3.75
N LYS A 222 29.68 -20.51 2.48
CA LYS A 222 29.95 -19.11 2.12
C LYS A 222 28.73 -18.21 2.22
N PHE A 223 27.54 -18.80 2.18
CA PHE A 223 26.27 -18.07 2.14
C PHE A 223 25.20 -18.75 3.00
N ILE A 224 24.31 -17.94 3.56
CA ILE A 224 23.05 -18.34 4.19
C ILE A 224 21.91 -17.75 3.37
N ARG A 225 20.74 -18.39 3.37
CA ARG A 225 19.56 -17.90 2.65
C ARG A 225 18.68 -17.11 3.61
N ALA A 226 18.22 -15.95 3.16
CA ALA A 226 17.19 -15.19 3.82
C ALA A 226 15.90 -15.30 3.02
N LYS A 227 14.82 -15.68 3.69
CA LYS A 227 13.48 -15.80 3.14
C LYS A 227 12.65 -14.62 3.64
N PRO A 228 12.31 -13.64 2.78
CA PRO A 228 11.44 -12.54 3.18
C PRO A 228 10.06 -13.02 3.64
N MET A 229 9.48 -12.32 4.60
CA MET A 229 8.09 -12.54 5.03
C MET A 229 7.12 -12.13 3.91
N ASN A 230 7.39 -11.03 3.22
CA ASN A 230 6.70 -10.65 2.00
C ASN A 230 7.00 -11.60 0.82
N ARG A 231 6.02 -12.45 0.47
CA ARG A 231 6.13 -13.46 -0.60
C ARG A 231 6.30 -12.90 -2.02
N ARG A 232 6.07 -11.59 -2.24
CA ARG A 232 6.34 -10.93 -3.53
C ARG A 232 7.85 -10.82 -3.80
N LEU A 233 8.68 -10.92 -2.78
CA LEU A 233 10.13 -10.80 -2.87
C LEU A 233 10.82 -12.15 -3.06
N PRO A 234 11.90 -12.22 -3.85
CA PRO A 234 12.72 -13.42 -3.94
C PRO A 234 13.51 -13.63 -2.66
N TRP A 235 13.98 -14.85 -2.44
CA TRP A 235 14.95 -15.13 -1.39
C TRP A 235 16.26 -14.39 -1.65
N MET A 236 17.00 -14.07 -0.60
CA MET A 236 18.28 -13.38 -0.67
C MET A 236 19.41 -14.31 -0.21
N LEU A 237 20.62 -14.07 -0.73
CA LEU A 237 21.85 -14.69 -0.23
C LEU A 237 22.58 -13.71 0.68
N ILE A 238 22.89 -14.12 1.89
CA ILE A 238 23.72 -13.37 2.85
C ILE A 238 25.09 -14.04 2.89
N GLN A 239 26.14 -13.29 2.61
CA GLN A 239 27.51 -13.80 2.72
C GLN A 239 27.87 -14.00 4.20
N VAL A 240 28.40 -15.17 4.53
CA VAL A 240 28.93 -15.46 5.87
C VAL A 240 30.27 -14.74 6.00
N ASN A 241 30.36 -13.82 6.97
CA ASN A 241 31.55 -13.07 7.35
C ASN A 241 31.58 -12.92 8.87
N ASP A 242 32.66 -12.35 9.43
CA ASP A 242 32.85 -12.23 10.88
C ASP A 242 31.71 -11.49 11.61
N VAL A 243 30.98 -10.59 10.93
CA VAL A 243 29.84 -9.89 11.51
C VAL A 243 28.62 -10.82 11.58
N VAL A 244 28.30 -11.49 10.47
CA VAL A 244 27.20 -12.46 10.39
C VAL A 244 27.45 -13.63 11.35
N SER A 245 28.68 -14.13 11.41
CA SER A 245 29.09 -15.19 12.34
C SER A 245 28.90 -14.81 13.80
N ARG A 246 29.21 -13.56 14.18
CA ARG A 246 28.98 -13.07 15.55
C ARG A 246 27.51 -12.85 15.88
N ILE A 247 26.74 -12.28 14.96
CA ILE A 247 25.32 -11.98 15.20
C ILE A 247 24.49 -13.27 15.27
N LEU A 248 24.76 -14.22 14.38
CA LEU A 248 24.00 -15.46 14.24
C LEU A 248 24.61 -16.64 14.99
N HIS A 249 25.79 -16.48 15.59
CA HIS A 249 26.56 -17.54 16.24
C HIS A 249 26.82 -18.74 15.30
N VAL A 250 27.22 -18.46 14.06
CA VAL A 250 27.53 -19.47 13.02
C VAL A 250 29.04 -19.55 12.74
N PRO A 251 29.61 -20.72 12.37
CA PRO A 251 28.97 -22.00 12.05
C PRO A 251 28.26 -22.67 13.24
N GLY A 252 27.18 -23.41 12.99
CA GLY A 252 26.34 -23.97 14.05
C GLY A 252 24.85 -23.97 13.73
N PRO A 253 23.99 -24.26 14.73
CA PRO A 253 22.55 -24.29 14.55
C PRO A 253 22.01 -22.89 14.27
N LEU A 254 21.16 -22.80 13.27
CA LEU A 254 20.49 -21.59 12.82
C LEU A 254 18.99 -21.79 12.96
N ASN A 255 18.39 -21.00 13.85
CA ASN A 255 16.95 -21.04 14.10
C ASN A 255 16.19 -20.36 12.95
N GLY A 256 15.46 -21.15 12.16
CA GLY A 256 14.65 -20.69 11.05
C GLY A 256 13.37 -19.93 11.42
N ARG A 257 13.05 -19.82 12.72
CA ARG A 257 12.02 -18.89 13.23
C ARG A 257 12.58 -17.51 13.51
N MET A 258 13.89 -17.33 13.58
CA MET A 258 14.48 -16.04 13.91
C MET A 258 14.21 -15.03 12.78
N MET A 259 13.55 -13.93 13.14
CA MET A 259 13.25 -12.81 12.24
C MET A 259 14.35 -11.77 12.35
N ILE A 260 14.85 -11.31 11.22
CA ILE A 260 15.97 -10.38 11.13
C ILE A 260 15.79 -9.41 9.95
N PRO A 261 16.16 -8.13 10.09
CA PRO A 261 16.10 -7.19 8.97
C PRO A 261 17.30 -7.40 8.03
N VAL A 262 17.00 -7.56 6.74
CA VAL A 262 17.98 -7.83 5.68
C VAL A 262 17.83 -6.77 4.59
N GLN A 263 18.88 -5.99 4.37
CA GLN A 263 18.93 -5.02 3.28
C GLN A 263 19.36 -5.72 1.99
N LEU A 264 18.54 -5.61 0.94
CA LEU A 264 18.94 -6.02 -0.40
C LEU A 264 20.04 -5.09 -0.93
N MET A 265 21.12 -5.67 -1.44
CA MET A 265 22.31 -4.94 -1.89
C MET A 265 22.41 -4.89 -3.42
N LYS A 266 22.52 -6.05 -4.06
CA LYS A 266 22.69 -6.13 -5.53
C LYS A 266 22.13 -7.41 -6.09
N TRP A 267 21.70 -7.36 -7.35
CA TRP A 267 21.29 -8.55 -8.09
C TRP A 267 22.01 -8.60 -9.44
N GLY A 268 23.09 -9.39 -9.49
CA GLY A 268 23.88 -9.58 -10.71
C GLY A 268 23.18 -10.48 -11.73
N THR A 269 23.49 -10.28 -13.01
CA THR A 269 22.91 -11.04 -14.14
C THR A 269 23.16 -12.54 -14.06
N ASN A 270 24.31 -12.96 -13.54
CA ASN A 270 24.67 -14.37 -13.38
C ASN A 270 24.11 -15.03 -12.11
N SER A 271 23.40 -14.27 -11.26
CA SER A 271 22.87 -14.78 -9.99
C SER A 271 21.36 -14.98 -10.05
N VAL A 272 20.90 -16.16 -9.63
CA VAL A 272 19.46 -16.46 -9.53
C VAL A 272 18.82 -15.69 -8.39
N LEU A 273 19.55 -15.45 -7.30
CA LEU A 273 19.07 -14.74 -6.11
C LEU A 273 19.87 -13.43 -5.91
N PRO A 274 19.23 -12.35 -5.44
CA PRO A 274 19.93 -11.16 -5.00
C PRO A 274 20.82 -11.42 -3.78
N LEU A 275 21.87 -10.60 -3.65
CA LEU A 275 22.69 -10.52 -2.45
C LEU A 275 22.06 -9.54 -1.47
N GLY A 276 21.98 -9.93 -0.21
CA GLY A 276 21.57 -9.10 0.91
C GLY A 276 22.66 -9.01 1.98
N LYS A 277 22.50 -8.07 2.89
CA LYS A 277 23.30 -7.94 4.11
C LYS A 277 22.38 -7.77 5.32
N LEU A 278 22.84 -8.16 6.50
CA LEU A 278 22.12 -7.85 7.73
C LEU A 278 22.07 -6.32 7.91
N ALA A 279 20.89 -5.81 8.22
CA ALA A 279 20.64 -4.38 8.43
C ALA A 279 20.58 -4.00 9.92
N GLY A 280 20.45 -4.98 10.81
CA GLY A 280 20.30 -4.77 12.25
C GLY A 280 20.39 -6.06 13.04
N LYS A 281 19.99 -5.99 14.31
CA LYS A 281 19.89 -7.16 15.19
C LYS A 281 18.62 -7.97 14.88
N PRO A 282 18.58 -9.26 15.22
CA PRO A 282 17.34 -10.03 15.18
C PRO A 282 16.23 -9.38 16.03
N PHE A 283 14.99 -9.42 15.55
CA PHE A 283 13.81 -8.99 16.31
C PHE A 283 13.42 -10.01 17.38
N GLY A 284 13.66 -11.29 17.11
CA GLY A 284 13.26 -12.41 17.95
C GLY A 284 12.75 -13.57 17.10
N CYS A 285 12.07 -14.54 17.72
CA CYS A 285 11.50 -15.66 17.01
C CYS A 285 10.08 -15.35 16.54
N ALA A 286 9.71 -15.86 15.35
CA ALA A 286 8.34 -15.86 14.87
C ALA A 286 7.41 -16.54 15.90
N GLY A 287 6.24 -15.94 16.11
CA GLY A 287 5.29 -16.28 17.16
C GLY A 287 5.48 -15.53 18.49
N ASP A 288 6.62 -14.86 18.72
CA ASP A 288 6.76 -13.94 19.86
C ASP A 288 6.09 -12.59 19.54
N LEU A 289 5.22 -12.12 20.44
CA LEU A 289 4.42 -10.91 20.20
C LEU A 289 5.28 -9.66 19.99
N ALA A 290 6.36 -9.50 20.75
CA ALA A 290 7.23 -8.32 20.63
C ALA A 290 8.02 -8.37 19.31
N ALA A 291 8.52 -9.56 18.94
CA ALA A 291 9.24 -9.77 17.69
C ALA A 291 8.34 -9.54 16.47
N GLU A 292 7.13 -10.09 16.46
CA GLU A 292 6.14 -9.92 15.37
C GLU A 292 5.70 -8.45 15.24
N THR A 293 5.55 -7.74 16.37
CA THR A 293 5.23 -6.31 16.37
C THR A 293 6.34 -5.49 15.75
N ALA A 294 7.59 -5.69 16.18
CA ALA A 294 8.74 -4.98 15.62
C ALA A 294 8.94 -5.29 14.13
N ALA A 295 8.80 -6.56 13.74
CA ALA A 295 8.84 -6.99 12.34
C ALA A 295 7.76 -6.30 11.49
N CYS A 296 6.51 -6.26 11.97
CA CYS A 296 5.40 -5.63 11.26
C CYS A 296 5.65 -4.12 11.04
N LEU A 297 6.16 -3.42 12.07
CA LEU A 297 6.50 -2.01 11.95
C LEU A 297 7.63 -1.77 10.95
N GLU A 298 8.69 -2.60 10.97
CA GLU A 298 9.79 -2.50 10.01
C GLU A 298 9.31 -2.72 8.56
N GLU A 299 8.49 -3.75 8.31
CA GLU A 299 7.94 -4.01 6.96
C GLU A 299 7.06 -2.87 6.45
N ALA A 300 6.38 -2.16 7.36
CA ALA A 300 5.55 -1.00 7.05
C ALA A 300 6.33 0.33 7.03
N ASN A 301 7.63 0.32 7.36
CA ASN A 301 8.46 1.51 7.54
C ASN A 301 7.88 2.49 8.61
N LEU A 302 7.44 1.90 9.73
CA LEU A 302 6.84 2.56 10.90
C LEU A 302 7.65 2.31 12.17
N GLU A 303 8.91 1.89 12.07
CA GLU A 303 9.79 1.62 13.21
C GLU A 303 10.01 2.85 14.10
N HIS A 304 9.94 4.05 13.51
CA HIS A 304 10.04 5.31 14.22
C HIS A 304 8.86 5.55 15.18
N HIS A 305 7.67 4.96 14.94
CA HIS A 305 6.53 5.03 15.87
C HIS A 305 6.79 4.28 17.18
N ALA A 306 7.66 3.27 17.17
CA ALA A 306 8.03 2.54 18.37
C ALA A 306 9.04 3.29 19.26
N ALA A 307 9.68 4.33 18.74
CA ALA A 307 10.58 5.15 19.53
C ALA A 307 9.80 6.06 20.50
N ASP A 308 10.35 6.27 21.68
CA ASP A 308 9.83 7.26 22.62
C ASP A 308 10.00 8.68 22.05
N PHE A 309 9.11 9.58 22.44
CA PHE A 309 9.27 11.00 22.15
C PHE A 309 10.55 11.55 22.82
N SER A 310 11.12 12.61 22.23
CA SER A 310 12.33 13.22 22.80
C SER A 310 12.04 13.84 24.18
N ARG A 311 13.09 13.96 25.01
CA ARG A 311 12.97 14.63 26.31
C ARG A 311 12.46 16.07 26.19
N GLU A 312 12.86 16.77 25.12
CA GLU A 312 12.41 18.13 24.82
C GLU A 312 10.89 18.16 24.60
N ILE A 313 10.35 17.22 23.82
CA ILE A 313 8.91 17.08 23.56
C ILE A 313 8.15 16.81 24.87
N TYR A 314 8.63 15.87 25.69
CA TYR A 314 7.98 15.60 26.97
C TYR A 314 7.97 16.83 27.89
N GLN A 315 9.08 17.57 27.97
CA GLN A 315 9.15 18.80 28.76
C GLN A 315 8.28 19.94 28.22
N GLU A 316 8.08 20.02 26.91
CA GLU A 316 7.16 20.96 26.27
C GLU A 316 5.71 20.61 26.66
N VAL A 317 5.32 19.35 26.49
CA VAL A 317 3.97 18.86 26.82
C VAL A 317 3.66 18.96 28.31
N ASP A 318 4.59 18.62 29.19
CA ASP A 318 4.39 18.73 30.64
C ASP A 318 4.11 20.18 31.07
N ARG A 319 4.76 21.16 30.43
CA ARG A 319 4.47 22.58 30.64
C ARG A 319 3.08 22.95 30.14
N MET A 320 2.70 22.50 28.94
CA MET A 320 1.34 22.72 28.41
C MET A 320 0.28 22.15 29.36
N VAL A 321 0.50 20.96 29.92
CA VAL A 321 -0.42 20.33 30.87
C VAL A 321 -0.50 21.12 32.18
N ALA A 322 0.62 21.61 32.70
CA ALA A 322 0.65 22.43 33.90
C ALA A 322 -0.09 23.78 33.71
N ASP A 323 0.02 24.38 32.53
CA ASP A 323 -0.57 25.68 32.20
C ASP A 323 -2.02 25.58 31.70
N ALA A 324 -2.51 24.38 31.39
CA ALA A 324 -3.78 24.13 30.72
C ALA A 324 -4.99 24.80 31.39
N GLU A 325 -5.07 24.73 32.71
CA GLU A 325 -6.17 25.33 33.48
C GLU A 325 -6.10 26.87 33.45
N THR A 326 -4.89 27.44 33.46
CA THR A 326 -4.71 28.89 33.34
C THR A 326 -5.10 29.38 31.95
N GLU A 327 -4.68 28.63 30.93
CA GLU A 327 -5.01 28.91 29.53
C GLU A 327 -6.50 28.81 29.27
N TYR A 328 -7.13 27.75 29.79
CA TYR A 328 -8.58 27.57 29.74
C TYR A 328 -9.32 28.78 30.32
N ARG A 329 -8.97 29.20 31.54
CA ARG A 329 -9.59 30.39 32.17
C ARG A 329 -9.37 31.67 31.39
N ARG A 330 -8.28 31.78 30.62
CA ARG A 330 -7.99 32.92 29.76
C ARG A 330 -8.94 32.93 28.55
N GLU A 331 -9.10 31.78 27.92
CA GLU A 331 -9.98 31.59 26.75
C GLU A 331 -11.47 31.73 27.11
N MET A 332 -11.83 31.53 28.39
CA MET A 332 -13.19 31.74 28.94
C MET A 332 -13.50 33.19 29.34
N ARG A 333 -12.56 34.14 29.26
CA ARG A 333 -12.80 35.51 29.73
C ARG A 333 -13.76 36.28 28.81
N PRO A 334 -14.57 37.21 29.36
CA PRO A 334 -15.32 38.16 28.55
C PRO A 334 -14.40 38.90 27.56
N GLY A 335 -14.76 38.89 26.27
CA GLY A 335 -13.95 39.47 25.19
C GLY A 335 -13.00 38.49 24.49
N SER A 336 -12.99 37.22 24.89
CA SER A 336 -12.35 36.14 24.13
C SER A 336 -12.99 35.98 22.75
N SER A 337 -12.21 35.54 21.76
CA SER A 337 -12.73 35.17 20.44
C SER A 337 -13.49 33.84 20.44
N ARG A 338 -13.42 33.07 21.54
CA ARG A 338 -14.12 31.79 21.65
C ARG A 338 -15.54 31.95 22.18
N ARG A 339 -16.49 31.20 21.62
CA ARG A 339 -17.85 31.15 22.18
C ARG A 339 -17.91 30.12 23.29
N ASP A 340 -18.69 30.43 24.32
CA ASP A 340 -18.94 29.53 25.44
C ASP A 340 -20.15 28.64 25.12
N LEU A 341 -19.89 27.36 24.89
CA LEU A 341 -20.88 26.31 24.64
C LEU A 341 -21.02 25.35 25.82
N THR A 342 -20.46 25.66 26.99
CA THR A 342 -20.49 24.77 28.17
C THR A 342 -21.88 24.46 28.71
N LYS A 343 -22.89 25.23 28.30
CA LYS A 343 -24.30 25.00 28.67
C LYS A 343 -25.05 24.09 27.70
N LYS A 344 -24.48 23.77 26.54
CA LYS A 344 -25.07 22.83 25.59
C LYS A 344 -24.90 21.39 26.08
N ARG A 345 -25.82 20.51 25.70
CA ARG A 345 -25.64 19.07 25.91
C ARG A 345 -24.74 18.52 24.80
N ILE A 346 -23.48 18.30 25.14
CA ILE A 346 -22.45 17.76 24.23
C ILE A 346 -22.13 16.34 24.68
N PHE A 347 -21.95 15.41 23.74
CA PHE A 347 -21.62 14.01 24.03
C PHE A 347 -20.78 13.40 22.91
N THR A 348 -19.97 12.39 23.21
CA THR A 348 -19.20 11.62 22.21
C THR A 348 -19.87 10.27 21.93
N VAL A 349 -19.53 9.63 20.80
CA VAL A 349 -20.07 8.32 20.40
C VAL A 349 -18.93 7.46 19.89
N ASP A 350 -18.31 6.71 20.80
CA ASP A 350 -17.06 5.99 20.54
C ASP A 350 -17.12 4.53 20.99
N PRO A 351 -16.23 3.65 20.47
CA PRO A 351 -16.04 2.32 21.03
C PRO A 351 -15.70 2.38 22.52
N ALA A 352 -16.16 1.40 23.30
CA ALA A 352 -15.90 1.33 24.75
C ALA A 352 -14.41 1.28 25.14
N THR A 353 -13.52 0.99 24.20
CA THR A 353 -12.07 0.94 24.38
C THR A 353 -11.34 2.21 23.92
N ALA A 354 -12.06 3.22 23.42
CA ALA A 354 -11.46 4.48 22.97
C ALA A 354 -10.82 5.22 24.14
N ARG A 355 -9.66 5.85 23.89
CA ARG A 355 -8.91 6.63 24.90
C ARG A 355 -8.71 8.09 24.47
N ASP A 356 -8.88 8.34 23.19
CA ASP A 356 -8.65 9.56 22.45
C ASP A 356 -9.96 9.92 21.78
N LEU A 357 -10.73 10.80 22.44
CA LEU A 357 -12.03 11.27 21.97
C LEU A 357 -11.81 12.56 21.15
N ASP A 358 -11.77 12.44 19.83
CA ASP A 358 -11.43 13.55 18.94
C ASP A 358 -12.64 14.44 18.61
N ASP A 359 -13.84 13.86 18.61
CA ASP A 359 -15.08 14.53 18.24
C ASP A 359 -16.22 14.35 19.26
N ALA A 360 -17.09 15.34 19.31
CA ALA A 360 -18.31 15.35 20.10
C ALA A 360 -19.44 16.02 19.35
N ILE A 361 -20.67 15.74 19.75
CA ILE A 361 -21.89 16.16 19.06
C ILE A 361 -22.82 16.86 20.06
N SER A 362 -23.45 17.95 19.63
CA SER A 362 -24.65 18.52 20.26
C SER A 362 -25.79 18.60 19.26
N ILE A 363 -27.03 18.49 19.77
CA ILE A 363 -28.24 18.61 18.95
C ILE A 363 -29.24 19.44 19.75
N ASP A 364 -29.57 20.61 19.22
CA ASP A 364 -30.56 21.53 19.80
C ASP A 364 -31.72 21.73 18.81
N VAL A 365 -32.96 21.65 19.30
CA VAL A 365 -34.14 21.97 18.48
C VAL A 365 -34.28 23.48 18.39
N VAL A 366 -34.29 24.03 17.17
CA VAL A 366 -34.46 25.47 16.93
C VAL A 366 -35.95 25.80 16.79
N ASP A 367 -36.66 25.02 15.96
CA ASP A 367 -38.11 25.10 15.74
C ASP A 367 -38.65 23.73 15.26
N GLU A 368 -39.95 23.66 14.94
CA GLU A 368 -40.63 22.42 14.53
C GLU A 368 -39.96 21.70 13.35
N HIS A 369 -39.32 22.43 12.45
CA HIS A 369 -38.74 21.89 11.22
C HIS A 369 -37.21 22.01 11.17
N THR A 370 -36.57 22.54 12.21
CA THR A 370 -35.15 22.90 12.21
C THR A 370 -34.45 22.45 13.48
N VAL A 371 -33.34 21.74 13.31
CA VAL A 371 -32.38 21.42 14.37
C VAL A 371 -31.03 22.08 14.09
N GLU A 372 -30.32 22.43 15.13
CA GLU A 372 -28.92 22.81 15.09
C GLU A 372 -28.06 21.65 15.59
N VAL A 373 -27.18 21.13 14.73
CA VAL A 373 -26.23 20.07 15.05
C VAL A 373 -24.84 20.69 15.15
N GLY A 374 -24.21 20.61 16.32
CA GLY A 374 -22.82 20.99 16.51
C GLY A 374 -21.92 19.77 16.42
N VAL A 375 -20.90 19.84 15.56
CA VAL A 375 -19.78 18.88 15.53
C VAL A 375 -18.57 19.58 16.13
N HIS A 376 -18.12 19.12 17.29
CA HIS A 376 -17.07 19.74 18.09
C HIS A 376 -15.81 18.87 17.99
N ILE A 377 -14.76 19.40 17.37
CA ILE A 377 -13.48 18.71 17.21
C ILE A 377 -12.48 19.24 18.24
N ALA A 378 -11.68 18.38 18.84
CA ALA A 378 -10.59 18.76 19.74
C ALA A 378 -9.67 19.81 19.08
N ASP A 379 -9.42 20.94 19.77
CA ASP A 379 -8.61 22.03 19.20
C ASP A 379 -7.10 21.79 19.39
N VAL A 380 -6.57 20.75 18.75
CA VAL A 380 -5.16 20.37 18.81
C VAL A 380 -4.24 21.53 18.40
N ALA A 381 -4.66 22.33 17.41
CA ALA A 381 -3.91 23.50 16.93
C ALA A 381 -3.78 24.63 17.97
N HIS A 382 -4.59 24.62 19.03
CA HIS A 382 -4.39 25.50 20.16
C HIS A 382 -3.10 25.16 20.93
N TYR A 383 -2.77 23.87 21.07
CA TYR A 383 -1.59 23.42 21.82
C TYR A 383 -0.37 23.21 20.92
N VAL A 384 -0.54 22.55 19.79
CA VAL A 384 0.56 22.23 18.85
C VAL A 384 0.75 23.40 17.88
N LYS A 385 1.89 24.09 17.99
CA LYS A 385 2.22 25.24 17.15
C LYS A 385 3.14 24.85 16.00
N GLN A 386 2.86 25.41 14.83
CA GLN A 386 3.67 25.19 13.64
C GLN A 386 5.15 25.48 13.93
N GLY A 387 6.01 24.52 13.59
CA GLY A 387 7.44 24.58 13.80
C GLY A 387 7.92 24.15 15.19
N SER A 388 7.03 23.85 16.16
CA SER A 388 7.45 23.34 17.47
C SER A 388 8.02 21.92 17.38
N ALA A 389 8.71 21.46 18.44
CA ALA A 389 9.28 20.11 18.45
C ALA A 389 8.18 19.03 18.35
N VAL A 390 7.05 19.26 19.01
CA VAL A 390 5.85 18.41 18.89
C VAL A 390 5.31 18.38 17.46
N ASP A 391 5.18 19.53 16.80
CA ASP A 391 4.67 19.60 15.41
C ASP A 391 5.59 18.85 14.44
N GLN A 392 6.90 19.04 14.54
CA GLN A 392 7.87 18.35 13.69
C GLN A 392 7.83 16.83 13.90
N GLU A 393 7.63 16.35 15.13
CA GLU A 393 7.50 14.93 15.41
C GLU A 393 6.15 14.37 14.94
N ALA A 394 5.06 15.12 15.12
CA ALA A 394 3.75 14.77 14.59
C ALA A 394 3.76 14.66 13.06
N GLN A 395 4.47 15.55 12.36
CA GLN A 395 4.64 15.49 10.91
C GLN A 395 5.41 14.23 10.46
N LYS A 396 6.42 13.81 11.23
CA LYS A 396 7.15 12.56 10.93
C LYS A 396 6.27 11.34 11.12
N ARG A 397 5.54 11.27 12.24
CA ARG A 397 4.65 10.14 12.57
C ARG A 397 3.40 10.10 11.69
N CYS A 398 2.91 11.27 11.26
CA CYS A 398 1.73 11.53 10.42
C CYS A 398 0.38 11.05 10.98
N THR A 399 0.33 9.89 11.65
CA THR A 399 -0.86 9.24 12.19
C THR A 399 -0.49 8.38 13.39
N SER A 400 -1.46 8.12 14.26
CA SER A 400 -1.38 7.04 15.24
C SER A 400 -1.53 5.69 14.52
N VAL A 401 -0.78 4.67 14.96
CA VAL A 401 -0.79 3.33 14.37
C VAL A 401 -1.44 2.37 15.35
N TYR A 402 -2.56 1.76 14.96
CA TYR A 402 -3.31 0.83 15.81
C TYR A 402 -3.06 -0.61 15.35
N LEU A 403 -2.48 -1.42 16.25
CA LEU A 403 -2.41 -2.87 16.12
C LEU A 403 -3.40 -3.53 17.09
N CYS A 404 -3.71 -4.81 16.88
CA CYS A 404 -4.72 -5.52 17.68
C CYS A 404 -4.48 -5.48 19.21
N HIS A 405 -3.23 -5.33 19.64
CA HIS A 405 -2.85 -5.38 21.06
C HIS A 405 -2.16 -4.09 21.56
N ARG A 406 -1.83 -3.14 20.66
CA ARG A 406 -1.04 -1.95 20.99
C ARG A 406 -1.33 -0.81 20.02
N MET A 407 -1.40 0.40 20.54
CA MET A 407 -1.43 1.63 19.75
C MET A 407 -0.09 2.37 19.90
N PHE A 408 0.40 2.92 18.80
CA PHE A 408 1.57 3.81 18.77
C PHE A 408 1.10 5.24 18.46
N PRO A 409 1.23 6.17 19.41
CA PRO A 409 0.56 7.46 19.30
C PRO A 409 1.33 8.42 18.40
N MET A 410 0.59 9.26 17.68
CA MET A 410 1.11 10.39 16.91
C MET A 410 1.64 11.50 17.83
N LEU A 411 0.91 11.81 18.91
CA LEU A 411 1.25 12.85 19.88
C LEU A 411 1.50 12.24 21.26
N PRO A 412 2.29 12.90 22.13
CA PRO A 412 2.48 12.43 23.50
C PRO A 412 1.16 12.32 24.29
N GLU A 413 1.11 11.38 25.23
CA GLU A 413 -0.10 11.08 26.02
C GLU A 413 -0.67 12.29 26.74
N GLY A 414 0.19 13.20 27.24
CA GLY A 414 -0.25 14.45 27.86
C GLY A 414 -1.10 15.32 26.92
N LEU A 415 -0.80 15.36 25.62
CA LEU A 415 -1.60 16.07 24.64
C LEU A 415 -2.86 15.30 24.27
N CYS A 416 -2.72 14.03 23.86
CA CYS A 416 -3.85 13.22 23.41
C CYS A 416 -4.87 12.99 24.53
N ALA A 417 -4.47 12.34 25.62
CA ALA A 417 -5.41 11.83 26.62
C ALA A 417 -5.89 12.90 27.62
N LYS A 418 -5.05 13.93 27.89
CA LYS A 418 -5.39 14.96 28.89
C LYS A 418 -5.89 16.24 28.26
N LEU A 419 -5.18 16.82 27.30
CA LEU A 419 -5.51 18.16 26.79
C LEU A 419 -6.55 18.15 25.67
N CYS A 420 -6.40 17.24 24.69
CA CYS A 420 -7.21 17.25 23.48
C CYS A 420 -8.43 16.34 23.60
N SER A 421 -8.30 15.15 24.20
CA SER A 421 -9.42 14.22 24.37
C SER A 421 -10.60 14.90 25.03
N LEU A 422 -11.76 14.78 24.40
CA LEU A 422 -13.03 15.33 24.83
C LEU A 422 -13.66 14.50 25.95
N ASN A 423 -12.93 14.37 27.06
CA ASN A 423 -13.34 13.58 28.22
C ASN A 423 -14.62 14.16 28.85
N PRO A 424 -15.55 13.29 29.31
CA PRO A 424 -16.79 13.73 29.95
C PRO A 424 -16.51 14.43 31.29
N ALA A 425 -17.40 15.36 31.65
CA ALA A 425 -17.33 16.20 32.85
C ALA A 425 -16.07 17.09 32.93
N GLU A 426 -15.40 17.32 31.81
CA GLU A 426 -14.28 18.24 31.69
C GLU A 426 -14.61 19.33 30.68
N HIS A 427 -14.05 20.52 30.91
CA HIS A 427 -14.14 21.58 29.93
C HIS A 427 -12.98 21.50 28.94
N LYS A 428 -13.30 21.63 27.65
CA LYS A 428 -12.33 21.45 26.56
C LYS A 428 -12.41 22.57 25.54
N LEU A 429 -11.27 22.90 24.97
CA LEU A 429 -11.16 23.82 23.84
C LEU A 429 -11.44 23.04 22.56
N THR A 430 -12.37 23.53 21.75
CA THR A 430 -12.80 22.86 20.53
C THR A 430 -12.79 23.82 19.35
N PHE A 431 -12.85 23.24 18.15
CA PHE A 431 -13.31 23.90 16.95
C PHE A 431 -14.65 23.29 16.57
N THR A 432 -15.72 24.09 16.55
CA THR A 432 -17.07 23.60 16.24
C THR A 432 -17.45 23.98 14.82
N ALA A 433 -18.05 23.04 14.10
CA ALA A 433 -18.89 23.31 12.94
C ALA A 433 -20.36 23.09 13.33
N SER A 434 -21.17 24.14 13.24
CA SER A 434 -22.60 24.12 13.52
C SER A 434 -23.41 24.12 12.23
N PHE A 435 -24.36 23.19 12.13
CA PHE A 435 -25.22 23.02 10.98
C PHE A 435 -26.67 23.20 11.40
N ARG A 436 -27.38 24.12 10.74
CA ARG A 436 -28.84 24.14 10.80
C ARG A 436 -29.38 23.21 9.73
N ILE A 437 -30.21 22.25 10.12
CA ILE A 437 -30.69 21.19 9.25
C ILE A 437 -32.22 21.16 9.32
N ASN A 438 -32.86 21.15 8.15
CA ASN A 438 -34.29 20.91 8.07
C ASN A 438 -34.59 19.42 8.30
N VAL A 439 -35.38 19.09 9.32
CA VAL A 439 -35.59 17.70 9.76
C VAL A 439 -36.39 16.85 8.76
N ASP A 440 -37.29 17.47 7.98
CA ASP A 440 -38.13 16.75 7.02
C ASP A 440 -37.35 16.33 5.78
N THR A 441 -36.38 17.15 5.36
CA THR A 441 -35.66 16.96 4.09
C THR A 441 -34.20 16.56 4.27
N GLY A 442 -33.64 16.70 5.47
CA GLY A 442 -32.21 16.51 5.75
C GLY A 442 -31.31 17.56 5.10
N ARG A 443 -31.86 18.67 4.56
CA ARG A 443 -31.07 19.72 3.91
C ARG A 443 -30.43 20.64 4.93
N ILE A 444 -29.13 20.92 4.74
CA ILE A 444 -28.42 21.96 5.46
C ILE A 444 -28.93 23.32 4.97
N ILE A 445 -29.42 24.13 5.89
CA ILE A 445 -29.97 25.47 5.65
C ILE A 445 -29.01 26.59 6.12
N GLY A 446 -28.04 26.27 6.97
CA GLY A 446 -27.04 27.21 7.45
C GLY A 446 -25.83 26.50 8.03
N VAL A 447 -24.67 27.15 7.94
CA VAL A 447 -23.39 26.69 8.48
C VAL A 447 -22.74 27.86 9.21
N ASP A 448 -22.19 27.57 10.38
CA ASP A 448 -21.34 28.48 11.16
C ASP A 448 -20.18 27.67 11.76
N ASP A 449 -19.01 28.27 11.90
CA ASP A 449 -17.84 27.58 12.42
C ASP A 449 -16.96 28.52 13.24
N GLY A 450 -16.22 27.95 14.19
CA GLY A 450 -15.35 28.75 15.05
C GLY A 450 -14.69 27.98 16.17
N LYS A 451 -13.76 28.65 16.85
CA LYS A 451 -13.14 28.16 18.07
C LYS A 451 -14.08 28.38 19.24
N ASP A 452 -14.28 27.35 20.05
CA ASP A 452 -15.24 27.35 21.14
C ASP A 452 -14.65 26.73 22.41
N VAL A 453 -15.41 26.89 23.49
CA VAL A 453 -15.21 26.19 24.76
C VAL A 453 -16.42 25.32 25.03
N CYS A 454 -16.21 24.02 25.15
CA CYS A 454 -17.25 23.03 25.37
C CYS A 454 -17.15 22.42 26.77
N GLY A 455 -18.30 22.03 27.32
CA GLY A 455 -18.40 21.17 28.51
C GLY A 455 -19.06 19.87 28.09
N LEU A 456 -18.38 18.75 28.29
CA LEU A 456 -18.84 17.42 27.90
C LEU A 456 -19.53 16.66 29.03
#